data_AF-A0A446BQU5-F1
#
_entry.id   AF-A0A446BQU5-F1
#
_cell.length_a   1.000
_cell.length_b   1.000
_cell.length_c   1.000
_cell.angle_alpha   90.00
_cell.angle_beta   90.00
_cell.angle_gamma   90.00
#
_symmetry.space_group_name_H-M   'P 1'
#
loop_
_entity.id
_entity.type
_entity.pdbx_description
1 polymer ?
#
loop_
_entity_poly.entity_id
_entity_poly.type
_entity_poly.pdbx_seq_one_letter_code
_entity_poly.pdbx_strand_id
1 'polypeptide(L)'
;MASSYGNFSRTCTDIKLVHTFFLRATCCNSSTDGVEAQSHNELILPMCIGMDQVSGYMKWEVYGKFSNFCKNCTMLEAAGGAKYLYTCACTPLIGDRGPIWSTLNLDDGISNNMGTLQCAGGKANMIDPNED
;
A
#
# COMPACT_ATOMS: atom_id res chain seq x y z
N MET A 1 15.97 14.93 -3.43
CA MET A 1 15.80 14.23 -4.73
C MET A 1 14.72 13.18 -4.52
N ALA A 2 13.58 13.30 -5.20
CA ALA A 2 12.43 12.43 -5.00
C ALA A 2 12.70 11.06 -5.62
N SER A 3 13.22 10.15 -4.81
CA SER A 3 13.40 8.77 -5.20
C SER A 3 12.03 8.11 -5.34
N SER A 4 11.61 7.89 -6.59
CA SER A 4 10.33 7.33 -7.00
C SER A 4 10.16 5.92 -6.43
N TYR A 5 9.43 5.77 -5.34
CA TYR A 5 9.14 4.44 -4.80
C TYR A 5 7.65 4.22 -4.64
N GLY A 6 7.20 3.10 -5.22
CA GLY A 6 5.84 2.61 -5.13
C GLY A 6 4.92 2.93 -6.32
N ASN A 7 5.38 3.49 -7.43
CA ASN A 7 4.49 3.88 -8.54
C ASN A 7 4.01 2.69 -9.41
N PHE A 8 3.55 1.58 -8.82
CA PHE A 8 3.09 0.42 -9.59
C PHE A 8 1.99 0.80 -10.58
N SER A 9 1.13 1.75 -10.23
CA SER A 9 0.00 2.15 -11.08
C SER A 9 0.40 2.71 -12.45
N ARG A 10 1.66 3.16 -12.62
CA ARG A 10 2.17 3.63 -13.91
C ARG A 10 2.38 2.50 -14.92
N THR A 11 2.53 1.27 -14.43
CA THR A 11 2.90 0.10 -15.24
C THR A 11 1.96 -1.09 -14.99
N CYS A 12 0.88 -0.86 -14.26
CA CYS A 12 -0.15 -1.84 -13.99
C CYS A 12 -1.54 -1.25 -14.29
N THR A 13 -2.45 -2.12 -14.73
CA THR A 13 -3.85 -1.82 -15.05
C THR A 13 -4.78 -2.79 -14.31
N ASP A 14 -6.09 -2.58 -14.44
CA ASP A 14 -7.13 -3.39 -13.77
C ASP A 14 -6.93 -3.54 -12.26
N ILE A 15 -6.45 -2.46 -11.64
CA ILE A 15 -6.09 -2.39 -10.24
C ILE A 15 -7.36 -2.41 -9.41
N LYS A 16 -7.50 -3.40 -8.53
CA LYS A 16 -8.67 -3.53 -7.66
C LYS A 16 -8.36 -4.25 -6.37
N LEU A 17 -9.15 -3.96 -5.36
CA LEU A 17 -9.15 -4.69 -4.11
C LEU A 17 -10.06 -5.93 -4.21
N VAL A 18 -9.53 -7.09 -3.84
CA VAL A 18 -10.23 -8.37 -3.81
C VAL A 18 -10.21 -8.89 -2.37
N HIS A 19 -11.34 -9.42 -1.89
CA HIS A 19 -11.49 -9.94 -0.52
C HIS A 19 -10.92 -9.00 0.56
N THR A 20 -11.11 -7.69 0.40
CA THR A 20 -10.72 -6.64 1.37
C THR A 20 -9.22 -6.39 1.57
N PHE A 21 -8.36 -7.38 1.31
CA PHE A 21 -6.94 -7.35 1.67
C PHE A 21 -5.99 -7.75 0.54
N PHE A 22 -6.50 -8.18 -0.62
CA PHE A 22 -5.67 -8.57 -1.76
C PHE A 22 -5.73 -7.47 -2.81
N LEU A 23 -4.58 -6.90 -3.16
CA LEU A 23 -4.48 -6.02 -4.30
C LEU A 23 -4.25 -6.85 -5.54
N ARG A 24 -5.20 -6.85 -6.48
CA ARG A 24 -5.05 -7.47 -7.78
C ARG A 24 -4.71 -6.41 -8.82
N ALA A 25 -3.76 -6.70 -9.70
CA ALA A 25 -3.48 -5.89 -10.87
C ALA A 25 -2.87 -6.73 -12.00
N THR A 26 -3.01 -6.23 -13.23
CA THR A 26 -2.28 -6.74 -14.40
C THR A 26 -1.08 -5.83 -14.64
N CYS A 27 0.14 -6.36 -14.57
CA CYS A 27 1.35 -5.56 -14.61
C CYS A 27 2.21 -5.90 -15.83
N CYS A 28 2.78 -4.89 -16.46
CA CYS A 28 3.69 -5.07 -17.58
C CYS A 28 5.07 -5.53 -17.09
N ASN A 29 5.61 -6.54 -17.76
CA ASN A 29 7.01 -6.91 -17.72
C ASN A 29 7.66 -6.38 -19.01
N SER A 30 8.40 -5.28 -18.91
CA SER A 30 9.23 -4.80 -19.99
C SER A 30 10.47 -5.68 -20.11
N SER A 31 10.33 -6.80 -20.84
CA SER A 31 11.48 -7.61 -21.26
C SER A 31 12.32 -6.84 -22.28
N THR A 32 13.62 -7.09 -22.30
CA THR A 32 14.58 -6.47 -23.25
C THR A 32 14.28 -6.77 -24.72
N ASP A 33 13.42 -7.76 -24.98
CA ASP A 33 13.13 -8.26 -26.34
C ASP A 33 11.95 -7.53 -26.99
N GLY A 34 11.46 -6.45 -26.38
CA GLY A 34 10.44 -5.56 -26.97
C GLY A 34 9.01 -6.11 -26.96
N VAL A 35 8.80 -7.32 -26.41
CA VAL A 35 7.47 -7.87 -26.16
C VAL A 35 7.08 -7.56 -24.72
N GLU A 36 6.08 -6.69 -24.55
CA GLU A 36 5.46 -6.45 -23.24
C GLU A 36 4.65 -7.68 -22.85
N ALA A 37 5.18 -8.49 -21.93
CA ALA A 37 4.43 -9.57 -21.33
C ALA A 37 3.60 -9.01 -20.17
N GLN A 38 2.29 -9.29 -20.15
CA GLN A 38 1.43 -8.91 -19.04
C GLN A 38 1.22 -10.10 -18.10
N SER A 39 1.36 -9.85 -16.80
CA SER A 39 1.13 -10.84 -15.74
C SER A 39 0.01 -10.37 -14.83
N HIS A 40 -0.87 -11.30 -14.47
CA HIS A 40 -1.91 -11.08 -13.48
C HIS A 40 -1.35 -11.42 -12.11
N ASN A 41 -1.41 -10.47 -11.18
CA ASN A 41 -0.79 -10.61 -9.86
C ASN A 41 -1.78 -10.28 -8.76
N GLU A 42 -1.57 -10.93 -7.62
CA GLU A 42 -2.20 -10.58 -6.36
C GLU A 42 -1.14 -10.35 -5.30
N LEU A 43 -1.27 -9.26 -4.56
CA LEU A 43 -0.42 -8.92 -3.44
C LEU A 43 -1.25 -8.88 -2.16
N ILE A 44 -0.76 -9.58 -1.13
CA ILE A 44 -1.41 -9.65 0.18
C ILE A 44 -1.01 -8.40 0.97
N LEU A 45 -1.89 -7.38 1.03
CA LEU A 45 -1.60 -6.11 1.69
C LEU A 45 -1.21 -6.24 3.17
N PRO A 46 -1.75 -7.21 3.95
CA PRO A 46 -1.28 -7.49 5.32
C PRO A 46 0.21 -7.82 5.44
N MET A 47 0.87 -8.18 4.35
CA MET A 47 2.31 -8.43 4.30
C MET A 47 3.12 -7.17 3.99
N CYS A 48 2.47 -6.08 3.58
CA CYS A 48 3.12 -4.81 3.25
C CYS A 48 2.77 -3.67 4.23
N ILE A 49 1.70 -3.83 5.00
CA ILE A 49 1.14 -2.77 5.84
C ILE A 49 1.09 -3.25 7.29
N GLY A 50 1.59 -2.39 8.18
CA GLY A 50 1.46 -2.49 9.62
C GLY A 50 0.57 -1.37 10.17
N MET A 51 0.58 -1.23 11.48
CA MET A 51 -0.17 -0.20 12.19
C MET A 51 0.69 0.33 13.33
N ASP A 52 0.77 1.65 13.46
CA ASP A 52 1.30 2.26 14.66
C ASP A 52 0.35 2.01 15.84
N GLN A 53 0.83 1.34 16.89
CA GLN A 53 -0.03 0.82 17.95
C GLN A 53 -0.60 1.91 18.87
N VAL A 54 0.06 3.06 18.93
CA VAL A 54 -0.34 4.21 19.77
C VAL A 54 -1.39 5.06 19.06
N SER A 55 -1.13 5.40 17.80
CA SER A 55 -2.00 6.28 17.03
C SER A 55 -3.10 5.54 16.28
N GLY A 56 -2.89 4.26 15.95
CA GLY A 56 -3.78 3.45 15.10
C GLY A 56 -3.62 3.69 13.60
N TYR A 57 -2.67 4.53 13.17
CA TYR A 57 -2.47 4.80 11.75
C TYR A 57 -1.72 3.66 11.07
N MET A 58 -2.19 3.27 9.89
CA MET A 58 -1.51 2.34 9.01
C MET A 58 -0.18 2.93 8.54
N LYS A 59 0.83 2.08 8.43
CA LYS A 59 2.16 2.45 7.92
C LYS A 59 2.73 1.33 7.06
N TRP A 60 3.64 1.68 6.16
CA TRP A 60 4.35 0.69 5.35
C TRP A 60 5.31 -0.11 6.21
N GLU A 61 5.05 -1.41 6.32
CA GLU A 61 5.80 -2.31 7.20
C GLU A 61 5.71 -3.74 6.63
N VAL A 62 6.86 -4.28 6.23
CA VAL A 62 6.91 -5.66 5.73
C VAL A 62 6.54 -6.60 6.87
N TYR A 63 5.61 -7.51 6.62
CA TYR A 63 5.02 -8.40 7.62
C TYR A 63 4.24 -7.68 8.73
N GLY A 64 3.71 -6.48 8.48
CA GLY A 64 3.06 -5.64 9.50
C GLY A 64 1.71 -6.13 10.04
N LYS A 65 0.99 -7.01 9.33
CA LYS A 65 -0.24 -7.70 9.81
C LYS A 65 -1.34 -6.77 10.35
N PHE A 66 -1.51 -5.59 9.75
CA PHE A 66 -2.52 -4.61 10.17
C PHE A 66 -3.96 -5.18 10.20
N SER A 67 -4.26 -6.20 9.40
CA SER A 67 -5.59 -6.84 9.31
C SER A 67 -6.11 -7.43 10.62
N ASN A 68 -5.24 -7.65 11.61
CA ASN A 68 -5.67 -8.09 12.95
C ASN A 68 -6.36 -6.97 13.75
N PHE A 69 -6.09 -5.71 13.39
CA PHE A 69 -6.48 -4.53 14.15
C PHE A 69 -7.32 -3.54 13.34
N CYS A 70 -7.39 -3.75 12.03
CA CYS A 70 -8.12 -2.92 11.09
C CYS A 70 -9.25 -3.68 10.39
N LYS A 71 -10.38 -3.00 10.18
CA LYS A 71 -11.60 -3.52 9.55
C LYS A 71 -12.16 -2.51 8.55
N ASN A 72 -13.19 -2.92 7.82
CA ASN A 72 -13.94 -2.08 6.88
C ASN A 72 -13.03 -1.40 5.84
N CYS A 73 -12.06 -2.14 5.33
CA CYS A 73 -11.12 -1.60 4.36
C CYS A 73 -11.75 -1.45 2.98
N THR A 74 -11.45 -0.35 2.31
CA THR A 74 -11.87 -0.09 0.95
C THR A 74 -10.78 0.66 0.18
N MET A 75 -10.84 0.56 -1.14
CA MET A 75 -10.00 1.35 -2.03
C MET A 75 -10.82 2.51 -2.57
N LEU A 76 -10.31 3.72 -2.41
CA LEU A 76 -10.90 4.95 -2.91
C LEU A 76 -10.08 5.40 -4.12
N GLU A 77 -10.76 5.68 -5.22
CA GLU A 77 -10.18 6.38 -6.36
C GLU A 77 -10.42 7.88 -6.16
N ALA A 78 -9.39 8.64 -5.79
CA ALA A 78 -9.54 10.09 -5.63
C ALA A 78 -9.49 10.79 -7.00
N ALA A 79 -10.46 11.68 -7.23
CA ALA A 79 -10.44 12.62 -8.36
C ALA A 79 -9.38 13.70 -8.09
N GLY A 80 -8.09 13.41 -8.34
CA GLY A 80 -7.03 14.38 -8.03
C GLY A 80 -5.58 13.91 -8.09
N GLY A 81 -5.28 12.78 -8.75
CA GLY A 81 -3.89 12.35 -9.00
C GLY A 81 -3.39 11.20 -8.12
N ALA A 82 -3.87 11.07 -6.87
CA ALA A 82 -3.66 9.87 -6.05
C ALA A 82 -4.78 8.86 -6.31
N LYS A 83 -4.56 7.93 -7.25
CA LYS A 83 -5.63 7.07 -7.77
C LYS A 83 -5.96 5.86 -6.91
N TYR A 84 -5.07 5.42 -6.03
CA TYR A 84 -5.22 4.15 -5.33
C TYR A 84 -5.03 4.33 -3.82
N LEU A 85 -5.98 5.02 -3.19
CA LEU A 85 -5.98 5.22 -1.74
C LEU A 85 -6.63 4.02 -1.04
N TYR A 86 -5.91 3.40 -0.12
CA TYR A 86 -6.41 2.29 0.68
C TYR A 86 -6.74 2.78 2.09
N THR A 87 -8.02 2.73 2.44
CA THR A 87 -8.52 3.24 3.73
C THR A 87 -9.12 2.11 4.56
N CYS A 88 -8.91 2.16 5.87
CA CYS A 88 -9.42 1.20 6.85
C CYS A 88 -9.76 1.87 8.16
N ALA A 89 -10.68 1.28 8.92
CA ALA A 89 -10.92 1.63 10.32
C ALA A 89 -10.04 0.77 11.24
N CYS A 90 -9.09 1.37 11.94
CA CYS A 90 -8.06 0.71 12.76
C CYS A 90 -8.19 1.08 14.22
N THR A 91 -8.12 0.11 15.13
CA THR A 91 -8.20 0.35 16.57
C THR A 91 -6.79 0.43 17.17
N PRO A 92 -6.39 1.58 17.78
CA PRO A 92 -5.15 1.65 18.54
C PRO A 92 -5.11 0.60 19.65
N LEU A 93 -3.94 0.02 19.90
CA LEU A 93 -3.76 -0.98 20.97
C LEU A 93 -3.43 -0.36 22.31
N ILE A 94 -3.09 0.94 22.31
CA ILE A 94 -2.71 1.70 23.49
C ILE A 94 -3.66 2.90 23.63
N GLY A 95 -4.15 3.12 24.84
CA GLY A 95 -4.87 4.34 25.21
C GLY A 95 -6.39 4.31 25.04
N ASP A 96 -7.01 3.13 24.98
CA ASP A 96 -8.48 2.92 25.01
C ASP A 96 -9.27 3.79 24.02
N ARG A 97 -8.69 4.03 22.84
CA ARG A 97 -9.33 4.81 21.78
C ARG A 97 -10.19 3.91 20.89
N GLY A 98 -11.31 4.45 20.42
CA GLY A 98 -12.12 3.80 19.40
C GLY A 98 -11.40 3.71 18.04
N PRO A 99 -11.99 2.99 17.06
CA PRO A 99 -11.42 2.88 15.72
C PRO A 99 -11.22 4.26 15.08
N ILE A 100 -10.06 4.46 14.45
CA ILE A 100 -9.75 5.62 13.64
C ILE A 100 -9.70 5.24 12.16
N TRP A 101 -10.06 6.16 11.27
CA TRP A 101 -9.88 5.95 9.84
C TRP A 101 -8.45 6.32 9.45
N SER A 102 -7.73 5.36 8.89
CA SER A 102 -6.38 5.55 8.37
C SER A 102 -6.38 5.33 6.86
N THR A 103 -5.57 6.07 6.12
CA THR A 103 -5.46 5.95 4.66
C THR A 103 -4.01 5.91 4.23
N LEU A 104 -3.67 5.02 3.29
CA LEU A 104 -2.38 4.97 2.61
C LEU A 104 -2.58 5.14 1.11
N ASN A 105 -1.69 5.89 0.46
CA ASN A 105 -1.60 5.86 -1.00
C ASN A 105 -0.81 4.61 -1.41
N LEU A 106 -1.44 3.65 -2.09
CA LEU A 106 -0.78 2.41 -2.48
C LEU A 106 0.41 2.65 -3.42
N ASP A 107 0.39 3.76 -4.17
CA ASP A 107 1.52 4.19 -5.00
C ASP A 107 2.77 4.63 -4.20
N ASP A 108 2.68 4.69 -2.87
CA ASP A 108 3.83 5.05 -2.03
C ASP A 108 4.63 3.82 -1.57
N GLY A 109 4.06 2.62 -1.66
CA GLY A 109 4.62 1.42 -1.01
C GLY A 109 4.48 0.12 -1.79
N ILE A 110 3.90 0.13 -2.98
CA ILE A 110 3.77 -1.07 -3.83
C ILE A 110 4.48 -0.84 -5.16
N SER A 111 5.42 -1.68 -5.54
CA SER A 111 6.10 -1.58 -6.83
C SER A 111 5.70 -2.71 -7.77
N ASN A 112 5.80 -2.45 -9.06
CA ASN A 112 5.87 -3.49 -10.09
C ASN A 112 7.35 -3.82 -10.36
N ASN A 113 7.74 -5.06 -10.16
CA ASN A 113 9.07 -5.57 -10.46
C ASN A 113 8.96 -6.67 -11.53
N MET A 114 9.34 -6.35 -12.77
CA MET A 114 9.28 -7.27 -13.92
C MET A 114 7.91 -7.95 -14.09
N GLY A 115 6.83 -7.19 -13.93
CA GLY A 115 5.47 -7.70 -14.02
C GLY A 115 4.96 -8.32 -12.72
N THR A 116 5.68 -8.28 -11.60
CA THR A 116 5.21 -8.80 -10.31
C THR A 116 5.00 -7.69 -9.28
N LEU A 117 3.84 -7.68 -8.62
CA LEU A 117 3.58 -6.75 -7.51
C LEU A 117 4.41 -7.11 -6.28
N GLN A 118 5.01 -6.10 -5.65
CA GLN A 118 5.87 -6.25 -4.48
C GLN A 118 5.69 -5.10 -3.49
N CYS A 119 5.82 -5.37 -2.19
CA CYS A 119 5.98 -4.29 -1.21
C CYS A 119 7.34 -3.61 -1.44
N ALA A 120 7.34 -2.32 -1.78
CA ALA A 120 8.56 -1.53 -1.70
C ALA A 120 8.93 -1.43 -0.21
N GLY A 121 10.09 -1.99 0.17
CA GLY A 121 10.47 -2.28 1.57
C GLY A 121 10.02 -1.21 2.57
N GLY A 122 9.45 -1.67 3.69
CA GLY A 122 8.74 -0.87 4.70
C GLY A 122 9.44 0.45 5.02
N LYS A 123 8.73 1.56 4.87
CA LYS A 123 9.27 2.89 5.16
C LYS A 123 9.53 2.99 6.66
N ALA A 124 10.78 3.13 7.06
CA ALA A 124 11.08 3.82 8.31
C ALA A 124 10.68 5.29 8.09
N ASN A 125 9.69 5.79 8.82
CA ASN A 125 9.47 7.24 8.90
C ASN A 125 10.74 7.85 9.50
N MET A 126 11.42 8.73 8.77
CA MET A 126 12.34 9.68 9.39
C MET A 126 11.47 10.65 10.19
N ILE A 127 11.54 10.59 11.51
CA ILE A 127 11.16 11.72 12.35
C ILE A 127 12.32 12.70 12.15
N ASP A 128 12.09 13.83 11.49
CA ASP A 128 13.05 14.93 11.49
C ASP A 128 13.07 15.51 12.91
N PRO A 129 14.20 15.46 13.64
CA PRO A 129 14.27 16.01 14.99
C PRO A 129 14.28 17.54 15.05
N ASN A 130 14.09 18.27 13.92
CA ASN A 130 14.20 19.73 13.88
C ASN A 130 12.94 20.48 13.37
N GLU A 131 11.73 19.93 13.47
CA GLU A 131 10.51 20.77 13.43
C GLU A 131 10.08 21.14 14.86
N ASP A 132 10.73 22.18 15.39
CA ASP A 132 10.20 23.13 16.40
C ASP A 132 10.11 24.52 15.76
#